data_AF-M4Z2X6-F1
#
_entry.id   AF-M4Z2X6-F1
#
_cell.length_a   1.000
_cell.length_b   1.000
_cell.length_c   1.000
_cell.angle_alpha   90.00
_cell.angle_beta   90.00
_cell.angle_gamma   90.00
#
_symmetry.space_group_name_H-M   'P 1'
#
loop_
_entity.id
_entity.type
_entity.pdbx_description
1 polymer ?
#
loop_
_entity_poly.entity_id
_entity_poly.type
_entity_poly.pdbx_seq_one_letter_code
_entity_poly.pdbx_strand_id
1 'polypeptide(L)'
;MSAPKPKRLLRRNEIYQKLSTYCEAQGYRYEPLIGGKHHYIEVYIGDGRRVRMIFSASASDHRAANNALTVLKRLIRERQASNDNNKV
;
A
#
# COMPACT_ATOMS: atom_id res chain seq x y z
N MET A 1 12.09 -12.30 -10.78
CA MET A 1 12.39 -11.78 -9.41
C MET A 1 11.12 -11.90 -8.58
N SER A 2 11.08 -12.79 -7.59
CA SER A 2 9.90 -12.98 -6.73
C SER A 2 9.89 -11.93 -5.61
N ALA A 3 8.74 -11.28 -5.40
CA ALA A 3 8.53 -10.33 -4.31
C ALA A 3 8.81 -11.00 -2.93
N PRO A 4 9.33 -10.25 -1.95
CA PRO A 4 9.60 -10.77 -0.61
C PRO A 4 8.30 -11.32 0.00
N LYS A 5 8.33 -12.58 0.45
CA LYS A 5 7.16 -13.25 1.05
C LYS A 5 6.83 -12.55 2.38
N PRO A 6 5.61 -12.00 2.58
CA PRO A 6 5.25 -11.37 3.85
C PRO A 6 5.31 -12.40 4.99
N LYS A 7 5.85 -11.99 6.14
CA LYS A 7 5.86 -12.79 7.38
C LYS A 7 4.44 -13.27 7.72
N ARG A 8 4.27 -14.47 8.30
CA ARG A 8 2.95 -15.08 8.62
C ARG A 8 1.96 -14.12 9.31
N LEU A 9 2.45 -13.20 10.15
CA LEU A 9 1.63 -12.22 10.86
C LEU A 9 0.97 -11.19 9.94
N LEU A 10 1.67 -10.73 8.88
CA LEU A 10 1.13 -9.80 7.89
C LEU A 10 -0.01 -10.41 7.09
N ARG A 11 0.05 -11.72 6.82
CA ARG A 11 -0.99 -12.43 6.05
C ARG A 11 -2.35 -12.46 6.74
N ARG A 12 -2.39 -12.30 8.07
CA ARG A 12 -3.62 -12.24 8.86
C ARG A 12 -4.11 -10.82 9.10
N ASN A 13 -3.31 -9.82 8.73
CA ASN A 13 -3.65 -8.42 8.94
C ASN A 13 -4.62 -7.93 7.86
N GLU A 14 -5.83 -7.55 8.26
CA GLU A 14 -6.86 -7.12 7.31
C GLU A 14 -6.50 -5.87 6.51
N ILE A 15 -5.73 -4.95 7.12
CA ILE A 15 -5.24 -3.77 6.42
C ILE A 15 -4.34 -4.23 5.27
N TYR A 16 -3.37 -5.11 5.56
CA TYR A 16 -2.50 -5.68 4.52
C TYR A 16 -3.29 -6.42 3.44
N GLN A 17 -4.27 -7.25 3.80
CA GLN A 17 -5.10 -7.99 2.84
C GLN A 17 -5.85 -7.03 1.91
N LYS A 18 -6.57 -6.03 2.44
CA LYS A 18 -7.31 -5.07 1.60
C LYS A 18 -6.40 -4.30 0.65
N LEU A 19 -5.23 -3.88 1.13
CA LEU A 19 -4.30 -3.10 0.33
C LEU A 19 -3.64 -3.94 -0.75
N SER A 20 -3.19 -5.15 -0.42
CA SER A 20 -2.64 -6.09 -1.40
C SER A 20 -3.68 -6.49 -2.44
N THR A 21 -4.91 -6.86 -2.05
CA THR A 21 -6.00 -7.14 -3.00
C THR A 21 -6.26 -5.97 -3.93
N TYR A 22 -6.28 -4.73 -3.42
CA TYR A 22 -6.43 -3.55 -4.28
C TYR A 22 -5.25 -3.37 -5.24
N CYS A 23 -4.01 -3.53 -4.77
CA CYS A 23 -2.83 -3.40 -5.63
C CYS A 23 -2.81 -4.46 -6.73
N GLU A 24 -3.12 -5.71 -6.39
CA GLU A 24 -3.23 -6.81 -7.37
C GLU A 24 -4.32 -6.55 -8.40
N ALA A 25 -5.51 -6.12 -7.96
CA ALA A 25 -6.63 -5.79 -8.84
C ALA A 25 -6.34 -4.61 -9.78
N GLN A 26 -5.38 -3.75 -9.45
CA GLN A 26 -4.97 -2.61 -10.27
C GLN A 26 -3.66 -2.86 -11.04
N GLY A 27 -3.02 -4.01 -10.84
CA GLY A 27 -1.71 -4.32 -11.43
C GLY A 27 -0.55 -3.51 -10.84
N TYR A 28 -0.72 -2.88 -9.67
CA TYR A 28 0.36 -2.18 -9.00
C TYR A 28 1.35 -3.17 -8.40
N ARG A 29 2.64 -2.98 -8.67
CA ARG A 29 3.69 -3.65 -7.91
C ARG A 29 3.69 -3.08 -6.50
N TYR A 30 3.84 -3.93 -5.48
CA TYR A 30 3.91 -3.49 -4.09
C TYR A 30 4.89 -4.35 -3.28
N GLU A 31 5.42 -3.79 -2.21
CA GLU A 31 6.36 -4.45 -1.30
C GLU A 31 5.95 -4.22 0.17
N PRO A 32 5.69 -5.29 0.94
CA PRO A 32 5.52 -5.19 2.38
C PRO A 32 6.88 -4.99 3.06
N LEU A 33 6.97 -3.99 3.92
CA LEU A 33 8.18 -3.64 4.67
C LEU A 33 7.88 -3.57 6.17
N ILE A 34 8.91 -3.74 6.99
CA ILE A 34 8.84 -3.58 8.44
C ILE A 34 9.97 -2.64 8.86
N GLY A 35 9.62 -1.55 9.52
CA GLY A 35 10.57 -0.56 10.04
C GLY A 35 10.35 -0.39 11.54
N GLY A 36 11.32 -0.81 12.34
CA GLY A 36 11.19 -0.81 13.80
C GLY A 36 9.95 -1.59 14.26
N LYS A 37 8.98 -0.89 14.86
CA LYS A 37 7.71 -1.44 15.37
C LYS A 37 6.54 -1.33 14.38
N HIS A 38 6.74 -0.66 13.24
CA HIS A 38 5.66 -0.35 12.30
C HIS A 38 5.75 -1.22 11.05
N HIS A 39 4.57 -1.60 10.54
CA HIS A 39 4.45 -2.29 9.26
C HIS A 39 4.15 -1.26 8.18
N TYR A 40 4.69 -1.48 6.99
CA TYR A 40 4.55 -0.59 5.86
C TYR A 40 4.23 -1.37 4.60
N ILE A 41 3.55 -0.72 3.66
CA ILE A 41 3.44 -1.18 2.27
C ILE A 41 3.94 -0.06 1.37
N GLU A 42 4.88 -0.38 0.48
CA GLU A 42 5.26 0.49 -0.62
C GLU A 42 4.54 0.03 -1.89
N VAL A 43 3.83 0.95 -2.54
CA VAL A 43 3.10 0.69 -3.79
C VAL A 43 3.77 1.50 -4.88
N TYR A 44 4.24 0.82 -5.92
CA TYR A 44 4.89 1.41 -7.08
C TYR A 44 3.81 1.78 -8.11
N ILE A 45 3.73 3.07 -8.41
CA ILE A 45 2.63 3.65 -9.21
C ILE A 45 3.07 4.10 -10.61
N GLY A 46 4.23 3.65 -11.07
CA GLY A 46 4.84 4.05 -12.36
C GLY A 46 5.83 5.20 -12.23
N ASP A 47 6.61 5.46 -13.30
CA ASP A 47 7.56 6.58 -13.42
C ASP A 47 8.56 6.73 -12.26
N GLY A 48 9.01 5.61 -11.67
CA GLY A 48 9.90 5.60 -10.50
C GLY A 48 9.26 6.11 -9.21
N ARG A 49 7.95 6.39 -9.20
CA ARG A 49 7.21 6.88 -8.03
C ARG A 49 6.68 5.73 -7.20
N ARG A 50 6.66 5.96 -5.89
CA ARG A 50 6.10 5.05 -4.89
C ARG A 50 5.29 5.78 -3.85
N VAL A 51 4.24 5.13 -3.36
CA VAL A 51 3.44 5.55 -2.21
C VAL A 51 3.78 4.60 -1.07
N ARG A 52 4.28 5.16 0.03
CA ARG A 52 4.51 4.39 1.26
C ARG A 52 3.36 4.65 2.23
N MET A 53 2.77 3.60 2.76
CA MET A 53 1.76 3.70 3.79
C MET A 53 2.13 2.87 5.01
N ILE A 54 1.99 3.47 6.19
CA ILE A 54 2.23 2.84 7.49
C ILE A 54 0.90 2.26 7.98
N PHE A 55 0.93 1.06 8.55
CA PHE A 55 -0.23 0.47 9.21
C PHE A 55 0.16 -0.28 10.47
N SER A 56 -0.81 -0.45 11.37
CA SER A 56 -0.62 -1.16 12.63
C SER A 56 -0.47 -2.66 12.38
N ALA A 57 0.33 -3.32 13.21
CA ALA A 57 0.46 -4.78 13.17
C ALA A 57 -0.84 -5.51 13.57
N SER A 58 -1.73 -4.81 14.29
CA SER A 58 -2.98 -5.37 14.80
C SER A 58 -3.89 -5.79 13.65
N ALA A 59 -4.37 -7.03 13.71
CA ALA A 59 -4.99 -7.70 12.59
C ALA A 59 -6.48 -7.37 12.39
N SER A 60 -7.16 -6.78 13.38
CA SER A 60 -8.63 -6.87 13.51
C SER A 60 -9.37 -5.54 13.53
N ASP A 61 -8.85 -4.50 12.89
CA ASP A 61 -9.58 -3.23 12.76
C ASP A 61 -10.09 -3.05 11.31
N HIS A 62 -11.30 -3.59 11.06
CA HIS A 62 -12.01 -3.46 9.79
C HIS A 62 -12.16 -1.99 9.34
N ARG A 63 -12.39 -1.08 10.30
CA ARG A 63 -12.58 0.35 10.04
C ARG A 63 -11.26 0.99 9.62
N ALA A 64 -10.18 0.69 10.33
CA ALA A 64 -8.84 1.13 9.96
C ALA A 64 -8.43 0.58 8.59
N ALA A 65 -8.78 -0.67 8.26
CA ALA A 65 -8.49 -1.24 6.94
C ALA A 65 -9.21 -0.50 5.80
N ASN A 66 -10.47 -0.13 5.99
CA ASN A 66 -11.21 0.70 5.03
C ASN A 66 -10.61 2.10 4.91
N ASN A 67 -10.29 2.74 6.04
CA ASN A 67 -9.68 4.06 6.05
C ASN A 67 -8.31 4.06 5.35
N ALA A 68 -7.48 3.06 5.63
CA ALA A 68 -6.18 2.88 5.00
C ALA A 68 -6.31 2.71 3.48
N LEU A 69 -7.30 1.94 3.01
CA LEU A 69 -7.56 1.80 1.58
C LEU A 69 -7.98 3.13 0.93
N THR A 70 -8.87 3.90 1.59
CA THR A 70 -9.29 5.23 1.11
C THR A 70 -8.10 6.19 1.01
N VAL A 71 -7.23 6.19 2.02
CA VAL A 71 -6.01 7.00 2.04
C VAL A 71 -5.05 6.57 0.92
N LEU A 72 -4.83 5.27 0.73
CA LEU A 72 -3.98 4.77 -0.36
C LEU A 72 -4.50 5.22 -1.73
N LYS A 73 -5.80 5.02 -2.01
CA LYS A 73 -6.42 5.46 -3.26
C LYS A 73 -6.24 6.95 -3.50
N ARG A 74 -6.42 7.77 -2.45
CA ARG A 74 -6.23 9.21 -2.52
C ARG A 74 -4.78 9.57 -2.83
N LEU A 75 -3.81 8.98 -2.14
CA LEU A 75 -2.39 9.23 -2.36
C LEU A 75 -1.95 8.84 -3.78
N ILE A 76 -2.41 7.71 -4.29
CA ILE A 76 -2.14 7.28 -5.67
C ILE A 76 -2.71 8.30 -6.65
N ARG A 77 -3.98 8.71 -6.48
CA ARG A 77 -4.63 9.69 -7.34
C ARG A 77 -3.94 11.05 -7.31
N GLU A 78 -3.58 11.55 -6.13
CA GLU A 78 -2.86 12.82 -5.99
C GLU A 78 -1.50 12.75 -6.69
N ARG A 79 -0.77 11.65 -6.52
CA ARG A 79 0.57 11.47 -7.12
C ARG A 79 0.54 11.26 -8.63
N GLN A 80 -0.53 10.68 -9.16
CA GLN A 80 -0.80 10.58 -10.59
C GLN A 80 -1.25 11.94 -11.17
N ALA A 81 -2.13 12.67 -10.50
CA ALA A 81 -2.59 14.00 -10.92
C ALA A 81 -1.46 15.04 -10.92
N SER A 82 -0.53 14.98 -9.96
CA SER A 82 0.67 15.81 -9.99
C SER A 82 1.57 15.55 -11.22
N ASN A 83 1.40 14.40 -11.91
CA ASN A 83 2.10 14.16 -13.19
C ASN A 83 1.46 14.94 -14.34
N ASP A 84 0.13 15.00 -14.36
CA ASP A 84 -0.63 15.63 -15.43
C ASP A 84 -0.40 17.15 -15.45
N ASN A 85 -0.39 17.78 -14.27
CA ASN A 85 -0.14 19.21 -14.13
C ASN A 85 1.29 19.67 -14.45
N ASN A 86 2.25 18.76 -14.60
CA ASN A 86 3.66 19.09 -14.87
C ASN A 86 4.10 18.75 -16.29
N LYS A 87 3.14 18.47 -17.20
CA LYS A 87 3.35 18.26 -18.64
C LYS A 87 2.91 19.47 -19.48
N VAL A 88 2.90 20.67 -18.91
CA VAL A 88 2.62 21.93 -19.61
C VAL A 88 3.91 22.67 -19.90
#